data_AF-A0A523MV55-F1
#
_entry.id   AF-A0A523MV55-F1
#
_cell.length_a   1.000
_cell.length_b   1.000
_cell.length_c   1.000
_cell.angle_alpha   90.00
_cell.angle_beta   90.00
_cell.angle_gamma   90.00
#
_symmetry.space_group_name_H-M   'P 1'
#
loop_
_entity.id
_entity.type
_entity.pdbx_description
1 polymer ?
#
loop_
_entity_poly.entity_id
_entity_poly.type
_entity_poly.pdbx_seq_one_letter_code
_entity_poly.pdbx_strand_id
1 'polypeptide(L)' 'METFQCSQCGKEIEGGQERCPHCGAVAAPIPNYPRFKGGGVFMVMWIFFVILVVILLVTLVVI' A
#
# COMPACT_ATOMS: atom_id res chain seq x y z
N MET A 1 -10.53 9.71 21.12
CA MET A 1 -9.09 9.56 21.44
C MET A 1 -8.64 8.36 20.65
N GLU A 2 -7.83 8.54 19.61
CA GLU A 2 -7.35 7.43 18.78
C GLU A 2 -6.13 6.83 19.45
N THR A 3 -6.19 5.54 19.83
CA THR A 3 -5.06 4.81 20.40
C THR A 3 -4.49 3.87 19.35
N PHE A 4 -3.16 3.70 19.34
CA PHE A 4 -2.46 2.82 18.40
C PHE A 4 -1.40 2.00 19.14
N GLN A 5 -1.13 0.77 18.66
CA GLN A 5 -0.12 -0.08 19.28
C GLN A 5 1.29 0.27 18.83
N CYS A 6 2.20 0.39 19.80
CA CYS A 6 3.62 0.55 19.52
C CYS A 6 4.19 -0.72 18.87
N SER A 7 4.85 -0.59 17.71
CA SER A 7 5.53 -1.72 17.05
C SER A 7 6.75 -2.25 17.82
N GLN A 8 7.28 -1.48 18.78
CA GLN A 8 8.46 -1.86 19.57
C GLN A 8 8.12 -2.56 20.88
N CYS A 9 7.13 -2.06 21.63
CA CYS A 9 6.78 -2.58 22.95
C CYS A 9 5.39 -3.26 23.02
N GLY A 10 4.59 -3.16 21.95
CA GLY A 10 3.24 -3.74 21.90
C GLY A 10 2.20 -3.06 22.79
N LYS A 11 2.55 -1.94 23.45
CA LYS A 11 1.63 -1.19 24.31
C LYS A 11 0.86 -0.15 23.52
N GLU A 12 -0.35 0.15 23.99
CA GLU A 12 -1.22 1.18 23.43
C GLU A 12 -0.67 2.58 23.74
N ILE A 13 -0.67 3.45 22.75
CA ILE A 13 -0.24 4.84 22.85
C ILE A 13 -1.37 5.72 22.32
N GLU A 14 -1.55 6.88 22.93
CA GLU A 14 -2.48 7.89 22.44
C GLU A 14 -1.91 8.67 21.23
N GLY A 15 -2.80 8.94 20.27
CA GLY A 15 -2.62 9.85 19.13
C GLY A 15 -1.91 11.14 19.51
N GLY A 16 -0.81 11.47 18.83
CA GLY A 16 -0.17 12.78 18.91
C GLY A 16 1.13 12.87 19.72
N GLN A 17 1.63 11.76 20.27
CA GLN A 17 2.93 11.74 20.95
C GLN A 17 4.06 11.31 19.99
N GLU A 18 5.11 12.13 19.88
CA GLU A 18 6.29 11.85 19.03
C GLU A 18 7.16 10.69 19.54
N ARG A 19 6.99 10.33 20.82
CA ARG A 19 7.69 9.22 21.47
C ARG A 19 6.73 8.38 22.26
N CYS A 20 6.95 7.07 22.23
CA CYS A 20 6.20 6.14 23.06
C CYS A 20 6.57 6.36 24.54
N PRO A 21 5.61 6.66 25.43
CA PRO A 21 5.87 6.85 26.86
C PRO A 21 6.29 5.57 27.57
N HIS A 22 6.06 4.40 26.96
CA HIS A 22 6.37 3.11 27.56
C HIS A 22 7.77 2.57 27.25
N CYS A 23 8.34 2.91 26.10
CA CYS A 23 9.65 2.39 25.68
C CYS A 23 10.63 3.47 25.20
N GLY A 24 10.18 4.72 25.04
CA GLY A 24 11.02 5.82 24.57
C GLY A 24 11.35 5.78 23.07
N ALA A 25 10.84 4.79 22.33
CA ALA A 25 11.00 4.71 20.87
C ALA A 25 10.27 5.88 20.20
N VAL A 26 10.85 6.39 19.11
CA VAL A 26 10.25 7.45 18.29
C VAL A 26 8.95 6.89 17.71
N ALA A 27 7.83 7.34 18.27
CA ALA A 27 6.51 7.04 17.80
C ALA A 27 6.23 8.01 16.66
N ALA A 28 6.89 7.80 15.52
CA ALA A 28 6.36 8.38 14.30
C ALA A 28 4.94 7.80 14.14
N PRO A 29 3.89 8.63 14.02
CA PRO A 29 2.54 8.16 13.81
C PRO A 29 2.49 7.60 12.41
N ILE A 30 2.88 6.34 12.26
CA ILE A 30 2.67 5.60 11.02
C ILE A 30 1.32 4.91 11.25
N PRO A 31 0.18 5.49 10.80
CA PRO A 31 -1.02 4.69 10.67
C PRO A 31 -0.62 3.51 9.80
N ASN A 32 -1.08 2.31 10.16
CA ASN A 32 -0.71 1.06 9.51
C ASN A 32 -1.12 1.09 8.03
N TYR A 33 -0.29 1.73 7.21
CA TYR A 33 -0.43 1.81 5.77
C TYR A 33 -0.21 0.39 5.28
N PRO A 34 -1.23 -0.24 4.66
CA PRO A 34 -1.05 -1.54 4.06
C PRO A 34 0.05 -1.37 3.03
N ARG A 35 1.21 -1.99 3.33
CA ARG A 35 2.38 -1.97 2.49
C ARG A 35 2.01 -2.60 1.16
N PHE A 36 1.54 -1.79 0.21
CA PHE A 36 1.23 -2.23 -1.13
C PHE A 36 2.55 -2.68 -1.74
N LYS A 37 2.77 -3.99 -1.69
CA LYS A 37 3.92 -4.69 -2.27
C LYS A 37 3.78 -4.53 -3.78
N GLY A 38 4.31 -3.41 -4.28
CA GLY A 38 4.14 -2.90 -5.63
C GLY A 38 4.80 -3.79 -6.67
N GLY A 39 4.13 -4.89 -7.01
CA GLY A 39 4.44 -5.74 -8.15
C GLY A 39 3.23 -6.01 -9.06
N GLY A 40 2.00 -5.88 -8.56
CA GLY A 40 0.78 -6.25 -9.30
C GLY A 40 0.25 -5.17 -10.25
N VAL A 41 0.48 -3.89 -9.98
CA VAL A 41 -0.11 -2.78 -10.77
C VAL A 41 0.46 -2.74 -12.19
N PHE A 42 1.76 -3.00 -12.34
CA PHE A 42 2.39 -3.11 -13.65
C PHE A 42 1.83 -4.29 -14.47
N MET A 43 1.50 -5.40 -13.82
CA MET A 43 0.95 -6.59 -14.49
C MET A 43 -0.43 -6.33 -15.09
N VAL A 44 -1.30 -5.62 -14.36
CA VAL A 44 -2.65 -5.26 -14.85
C VAL A 44 -2.58 -4.28 -16.01
N MET A 45 -1.73 -3.26 -15.92
CA MET A 45 -1.55 -2.28 -16.99
C MET A 45 -1.04 -2.95 -18.29
N TRP A 46 -0.13 -3.90 -18.16
CA TRP A 46 0.44 -4.62 -19.30
C TRP A 46 -0.57 -5.58 -19.95
N ILE A 47 -1.35 -6.31 -19.14
CA ILE A 47 -2.41 -7.20 -19.65
C ILE A 47 -3.45 -6.41 -20.46
N PHE A 48 -3.91 -5.28 -19.94
CA PHE A 48 -4.86 -4.42 -20.65
C PHE A 48 -4.31 -3.94 -21.99
N PHE A 49 -3.04 -3.51 -22.01
CA PHE A 49 -2.37 -3.05 -23.23
C PHE A 49 -2.26 -4.17 -24.29
N VAL A 50 -1.85 -5.37 -23.91
CA VAL A 50 -1.74 -6.51 -24.83
C VAL A 50 -3.10 -6.89 -25.41
N ILE A 51 -4.15 -6.93 -24.58
CA ILE A 51 -5.52 -7.22 -25.04
C ILE A 51 -5.97 -6.19 -26.08
N LEU A 52 -5.72 -4.90 -25.84
CA LEU A 52 -6.10 -3.82 -26.75
C LEU A 52 -5.41 -3.97 -28.12
N VAL A 53 -4.11 -4.28 -28.12
CA VAL A 53 -3.34 -4.52 -29.36
C VAL A 53 -3.86 -5.74 -30.12
N VAL A 54 -4.16 -6.84 -29.41
CA VAL A 54 -4.70 -8.06 -30.04
C VAL A 54 -6.07 -7.79 -30.68
N ILE A 55 -6.98 -7.09 -29.97
CA ILE A 55 -8.29 -6.73 -30.52
C ILE A 55 -8.13 -5.88 -31.78
N LEU A 56 -7.26 -4.85 -31.75
CA LEU A 56 -6.98 -4.01 -32.91
C LEU A 56 -6.47 -4.82 -34.11
N LEU A 57 -5.49 -5.71 -33.89
CA LEU A 57 -4.95 -6.54 -34.97
C LEU A 57 -6.01 -7.48 -35.55
N VAL A 58 -6.83 -8.12 -34.72
CA VAL A 58 -7.92 -8.98 -35.20
C VAL A 58 -8.91 -8.19 -36.03
N THR A 59 -9.30 -6.98 -35.58
CA THR A 59 -10.21 -6.14 -36.37
C THR A 59 -9.61 -5.73 -37.72
N LEU A 60 -8.31 -5.42 -37.79
CA LEU A 60 -7.63 -5.05 -39.03
C LEU A 60 -7.45 -6.23 -40.00
N VAL A 61 -7.37 -7.46 -39.49
CA VAL A 61 -7.19 -8.68 -40.30
C VAL A 61 -8.53 -9.22 -40.80
N VAL A 62 -9.61 -8.98 -40.06
CA VAL A 62 -10.97 -9.46 -40.39
C VAL A 62 -11.72 -8.51 -41.34
N ILE A 63 -11.29 -7.25 -41.44
CA ILE A 63 -11.78 -6.24 -42.38
C ILE A 63 -10.95 -6.29 -43.66
#